data_AF-A0A949V8Y5-F1
#
_entry.id   AF-A0A949V8Y5-F1
#
_cell.length_a   1.000
_cell.length_b   1.000
_cell.length_c   1.000
_cell.angle_alpha   90.00
_cell.angle_beta   90.00
_cell.angle_gamma   90.00
#
_symmetry.space_group_name_H-M   'P 1'
#
loop_
_entity.id
_entity.type
_entity.pdbx_description
1 polymer ?
#
loop_
_entity_poly.entity_id
_entity_poly.type
_entity_poly.pdbx_seq_one_letter_code
_entity_poly.pdbx_strand_id
1 'polypeptide(L)'
;MARLMRTPAFREWQWDHRFDPHIAPINHYVDTLRKGAGSDSVPYVPPMYGGVKARLLSVMRDPGPKTQDASGGSGFICMENDDQTAEKICNYFAEVKIQAEDIVPWNAYPWYINRKPTPSELEVGTLPLKTIIDLLPKLCVVMLHGGEAKDVWKRLKRKYPEMSRLRELYAIETYHTSPQAFRHKDPLERERRRTQLADSFKKAGEILQSGKPSVFSTTPDLPKIHTSDGVDMGAEPRISDIPVNMIREVKHVGEAVMTYEGQKNQNISEGVRKSWENPEVREKRRQHHAVRVHRNGTLVGEFSSLYQAFKILDLPVSKHITFRIKLKQVGNLPFSYGNDIYDFEILPPI
;
A
#
# COMPACT_ATOMS: atom_id res chain seq x y z
N MET A 1 -14.65 -4.11 -7.73
CA MET A 1 -15.00 -4.02 -6.29
C MET A 1 -13.83 -3.36 -5.61
N ALA A 2 -14.05 -2.26 -4.88
CA ALA A 2 -13.00 -1.59 -4.11
C ALA A 2 -12.88 -2.16 -2.69
N ARG A 3 -11.80 -1.79 -1.99
CA ARG A 3 -11.48 -2.11 -0.59
C ARG A 3 -11.04 -3.57 -0.35
N LEU A 4 -10.41 -4.21 -1.33
CA LEU A 4 -9.93 -5.59 -1.19
C LEU A 4 -8.83 -5.78 -0.12
N MET A 5 -8.09 -4.73 0.27
CA MET A 5 -7.06 -4.82 1.33
C MET A 5 -7.63 -5.13 2.74
N ARG A 6 -8.96 -5.06 2.92
CA ARG A 6 -9.61 -5.53 4.16
C ARG A 6 -9.63 -7.06 4.27
N THR A 7 -9.51 -7.75 3.14
CA THR A 7 -9.51 -9.21 3.06
C THR A 7 -8.12 -9.73 3.42
N PRO A 8 -7.95 -10.51 4.52
CA PRO A 8 -6.63 -10.95 4.97
C PRO A 8 -5.84 -11.67 3.89
N ALA A 9 -6.46 -12.64 3.21
CA ALA A 9 -5.81 -13.42 2.15
C ALA A 9 -5.32 -12.57 0.98
N PHE A 10 -6.10 -11.56 0.57
CA PHE A 10 -5.68 -10.64 -0.48
C PHE A 10 -4.45 -9.83 -0.03
N ARG A 11 -4.50 -9.28 1.18
CA ARG A 11 -3.40 -8.48 1.73
C ARG A 11 -2.13 -9.32 1.93
N GLU A 12 -2.25 -10.54 2.44
CA GLU A 12 -1.14 -11.49 2.60
C GLU A 12 -0.50 -11.80 1.24
N TRP A 13 -1.32 -12.10 0.23
CA TRP A 13 -0.83 -12.32 -1.13
C TRP A 13 -0.04 -11.11 -1.66
N GLN A 14 -0.52 -9.87 -1.46
CA GLN A 14 0.22 -8.67 -1.86
C GLN A 14 1.57 -8.54 -1.14
N TRP A 15 1.65 -8.94 0.13
CA TRP A 15 2.90 -8.94 0.90
C TRP A 15 3.88 -9.98 0.40
N ASP A 16 3.43 -11.21 0.16
CA ASP A 16 4.28 -12.31 -0.31
C ASP A 16 4.86 -12.02 -1.70
N HIS A 17 4.07 -11.40 -2.57
CA HIS A 17 4.42 -11.12 -3.96
C HIS A 17 5.01 -9.71 -4.17
N ARG A 18 5.31 -8.97 -3.11
CA ARG A 18 5.80 -7.57 -3.20
C ARG A 18 7.14 -7.43 -3.93
N PHE A 19 7.85 -8.53 -4.18
CA PHE A 19 9.09 -8.54 -4.97
C PHE A 19 8.97 -9.41 -6.22
N ASP A 20 7.75 -9.59 -6.74
CA ASP A 20 7.55 -10.18 -8.07
C ASP A 20 8.32 -9.37 -9.13
N PRO A 21 8.83 -10.00 -10.21
CA PRO A 21 9.78 -9.38 -11.12
C PRO A 21 9.36 -8.02 -11.70
N HIS A 22 8.07 -7.81 -11.98
CA HIS A 22 7.59 -6.55 -12.54
C HIS A 22 7.51 -5.42 -11.51
N ILE A 23 7.37 -5.72 -10.22
CA ILE A 23 7.20 -4.72 -9.15
C ILE A 23 8.47 -4.54 -8.31
N ALA A 24 9.35 -5.55 -8.28
CA ALA A 24 10.56 -5.57 -7.46
C ALA A 24 11.45 -4.31 -7.61
N PRO A 25 11.71 -3.76 -8.82
CA PRO A 25 12.55 -2.57 -8.94
C PRO A 25 12.01 -1.37 -8.14
N ILE A 26 10.69 -1.20 -8.12
CA ILE A 26 10.03 -0.14 -7.36
C ILE A 26 10.14 -0.41 -5.86
N ASN A 27 9.87 -1.65 -5.43
CA ASN A 27 9.86 -1.96 -4.00
C ASN A 27 11.27 -2.06 -3.39
N HIS A 28 12.29 -2.43 -4.16
CA HIS A 28 13.68 -2.25 -3.75
C HIS A 28 14.04 -0.78 -3.60
N TYR A 29 13.55 0.09 -4.49
CA TYR A 29 13.72 1.53 -4.31
C TYR A 29 13.02 2.02 -3.04
N VAL A 30 11.81 1.53 -2.74
CA VAL A 30 11.13 1.80 -1.46
C VAL A 30 12.00 1.36 -0.27
N ASP A 31 12.64 0.19 -0.31
CA ASP A 31 13.57 -0.23 0.74
C ASP A 31 14.74 0.75 0.92
N THR A 32 15.27 1.32 -0.17
CA THR A 32 16.32 2.35 -0.06
C THR A 32 15.82 3.62 0.62
N LEU A 33 14.58 4.04 0.32
CA LEU A 33 13.98 5.23 0.92
C LEU A 33 13.65 5.06 2.40
N ARG A 34 13.54 3.82 2.89
CA ARG A 34 13.31 3.49 4.30
C ARG A 34 14.58 3.44 5.15
N LYS A 35 15.77 3.36 4.54
CA LYS A 35 17.04 3.25 5.28
C LYS A 35 17.46 4.55 6.01
N GLY A 36 16.78 5.67 5.79
CA GLY A 36 17.02 6.93 6.50
C GLY A 36 16.40 6.94 7.90
N ALA A 37 17.01 7.67 8.84
CA ALA A 37 16.42 7.87 10.17
C ALA A 37 15.03 8.54 10.05
N GLY A 38 13.99 7.95 10.65
CA GLY A 38 12.61 8.46 10.61
C GLY A 38 11.88 8.23 9.28
N SER A 39 12.43 7.39 8.39
CA SER A 39 11.96 7.19 7.02
C SER A 39 11.27 5.85 6.76
N ASP A 40 11.07 5.03 7.80
CA ASP A 40 10.45 3.69 7.75
C ASP A 40 8.99 3.67 7.27
N SER A 41 8.41 4.83 6.99
CA SER A 41 6.98 5.02 6.73
C SER A 41 6.58 5.02 5.25
N VAL A 42 7.53 4.87 4.32
CA VAL A 42 7.22 4.82 2.88
C VAL A 42 6.47 3.53 2.57
N PRO A 43 5.22 3.54 2.12
CA PRO A 43 4.50 2.31 1.80
C PRO A 43 5.01 1.67 0.51
N TYR A 44 4.94 0.35 0.41
CA TYR A 44 5.25 -0.37 -0.82
C TYR A 44 4.18 -0.14 -1.89
N VAL A 45 4.51 -0.44 -3.15
CA VAL A 45 3.52 -0.54 -4.23
C VAL A 45 3.10 -2.01 -4.37
N PRO A 46 1.80 -2.35 -4.30
CA PRO A 46 1.39 -3.74 -4.29
C PRO A 46 1.53 -4.40 -5.68
N PRO A 47 1.82 -5.71 -5.76
CA PRO A 47 2.04 -6.45 -7.01
C PRO A 47 0.84 -6.52 -7.95
N MET A 48 -0.38 -6.23 -7.46
CA MET A 48 -1.55 -6.04 -8.34
C MET A 48 -1.40 -4.92 -9.38
N TYR A 49 -0.43 -4.01 -9.19
CA TYR A 49 -0.13 -2.94 -10.11
C TYR A 49 0.88 -3.35 -11.19
N GLY A 50 0.92 -2.60 -12.29
CA GLY A 50 1.75 -2.91 -13.45
C GLY A 50 3.26 -2.89 -13.22
N GLY A 51 3.72 -2.19 -12.18
CA GLY A 51 5.14 -1.99 -11.93
C GLY A 51 5.85 -1.43 -13.17
N VAL A 52 6.95 -2.04 -13.60
CA VAL A 52 7.70 -1.65 -14.82
C VAL A 52 6.89 -1.76 -16.11
N LYS A 53 5.74 -2.46 -16.10
CA LYS A 53 4.82 -2.58 -17.24
C LYS A 53 3.78 -1.45 -17.28
N ALA A 54 3.68 -0.63 -16.23
CA ALA A 54 2.66 0.41 -16.12
C ALA A 54 2.87 1.53 -17.15
N ARG A 55 1.73 2.07 -17.62
CA ARG A 55 1.66 3.16 -18.60
C ARG A 55 1.20 4.48 -17.98
N LEU A 56 0.66 4.41 -16.76
CA LEU A 56 0.12 5.53 -16.01
C LEU A 56 0.75 5.60 -14.61
N LEU A 57 1.23 6.79 -14.25
CA LEU A 57 1.66 7.12 -12.89
C LEU A 57 0.61 8.00 -12.22
N SER A 58 0.04 7.54 -11.11
CA SER A 58 -1.01 8.24 -10.35
C SER A 58 -0.40 8.88 -9.09
N VAL A 59 -0.15 10.19 -9.11
CA VAL A 59 0.55 10.92 -8.04
C VAL A 59 -0.43 11.63 -7.11
N MET A 60 -0.46 11.21 -5.85
CA MET A 60 -1.18 11.88 -4.76
C MET A 60 -0.23 12.71 -3.87
N ARG A 61 -0.71 13.30 -2.78
CA ARG A 61 0.06 14.20 -1.93
C ARG A 61 1.10 13.48 -1.06
N ASP A 62 0.64 12.58 -0.20
CA ASP A 62 1.41 11.89 0.84
C ASP A 62 0.67 10.60 1.25
N PRO A 63 1.36 9.62 1.86
CA PRO A 63 0.70 8.43 2.39
C PRO A 63 -0.38 8.78 3.41
N GLY A 64 -1.53 8.13 3.34
CA GLY A 64 -2.57 8.21 4.37
C GLY A 64 -2.32 7.25 5.54
N PRO A 65 -3.00 7.40 6.69
CA PRO A 65 -2.85 6.51 7.85
C PRO A 65 -3.09 5.02 7.51
N LYS A 66 -3.97 4.73 6.55
CA LYS A 66 -4.28 3.36 6.11
C LYS A 66 -3.16 2.67 5.33
N THR A 67 -2.11 3.40 4.97
CA THR A 67 -0.90 2.83 4.35
C THR A 67 0.09 2.30 5.40
N GLN A 68 -0.08 2.66 6.68
CA GLN A 68 0.91 2.40 7.73
C GLN A 68 0.66 1.04 8.41
N ASP A 69 1.46 0.04 8.06
CA ASP A 69 1.37 -1.34 8.60
C ASP A 69 1.45 -1.37 10.13
N ALA A 70 2.41 -0.65 10.72
CA ALA A 70 2.59 -0.55 12.17
C ALA A 70 1.34 -0.02 12.92
N SER A 71 0.45 0.68 12.22
CA SER A 71 -0.82 1.21 12.76
C SER A 71 -2.06 0.41 12.32
N GLY A 72 -1.87 -0.81 11.78
CA GLY A 72 -2.95 -1.66 11.27
C GLY A 72 -3.43 -1.31 9.86
N GLY A 73 -2.66 -0.50 9.12
CA GLY A 73 -2.84 -0.25 7.69
C GLY A 73 -2.39 -1.44 6.83
N SER A 74 -2.40 -1.25 5.50
CA SER A 74 -2.02 -2.31 4.57
C SER A 74 -0.50 -2.45 4.39
N GLY A 75 0.28 -1.41 4.66
CA GLY A 75 1.69 -1.32 4.26
C GLY A 75 1.90 -0.85 2.82
N PHE A 76 0.80 -0.58 2.08
CA PHE A 76 0.81 -0.31 0.66
C PHE A 76 0.13 1.02 0.29
N ILE A 77 0.66 1.67 -0.75
CA ILE A 77 -0.07 2.70 -1.48
C ILE A 77 -1.01 2.00 -2.47
N CYS A 78 -2.30 1.97 -2.15
CA CYS A 78 -3.25 1.14 -2.89
C CYS A 78 -4.64 1.78 -2.96
N MET A 79 -5.27 1.71 -4.14
CA MET A 79 -6.66 2.09 -4.37
C MET A 79 -7.66 1.07 -3.77
N GLU A 80 -7.18 -0.10 -3.38
CA GLU A 80 -7.96 -1.11 -2.66
C GLU A 80 -7.82 -0.99 -1.14
N ASN A 81 -7.17 0.06 -0.63
CA ASN A 81 -7.15 0.34 0.81
C ASN A 81 -8.58 0.58 1.34
N ASP A 82 -8.83 0.17 2.58
CA ASP A 82 -10.13 0.35 3.24
C ASP A 82 -10.32 1.80 3.71
N ASP A 83 -10.45 2.71 2.74
CA ASP A 83 -10.78 4.12 2.92
C ASP A 83 -11.55 4.71 1.72
N GLN A 84 -12.18 5.87 1.97
CA GLN A 84 -13.05 6.52 0.98
C GLN A 84 -12.27 7.15 -0.20
N THR A 85 -11.00 7.50 -0.01
CA THR A 85 -10.19 8.10 -1.08
C THR A 85 -9.77 7.03 -2.07
N ALA A 86 -9.28 5.90 -1.54
CA ALA A 86 -8.92 4.71 -2.29
C ALA A 86 -10.12 4.16 -3.09
N GLU A 87 -11.29 4.02 -2.46
CA GLU A 87 -12.50 3.58 -3.15
C GLU A 87 -12.89 4.51 -4.31
N LYS A 88 -12.85 5.84 -4.10
CA LYS A 88 -13.21 6.78 -5.16
C LYS A 88 -12.25 6.72 -6.34
N ILE A 89 -10.94 6.70 -6.09
CA ILE A 89 -9.96 6.64 -7.17
C ILE A 89 -10.08 5.32 -7.94
N CYS A 90 -10.33 4.21 -7.24
CA CYS A 90 -10.62 2.91 -7.85
C CYS A 90 -11.84 2.98 -8.78
N ASN A 91 -12.94 3.60 -8.34
CA ASN A 91 -14.15 3.72 -9.15
C ASN A 91 -13.93 4.59 -10.40
N TYR A 92 -13.23 5.72 -10.27
CA TYR A 92 -12.90 6.56 -11.43
C TYR A 92 -12.07 5.82 -12.48
N PHE A 93 -11.05 5.05 -12.07
CA PHE A 93 -10.28 4.23 -13.01
C PHE A 93 -11.13 3.14 -13.67
N ALA A 94 -12.00 2.48 -12.90
CA ALA A 94 -12.90 1.44 -13.41
C ALA A 94 -13.90 2.00 -14.44
N GLU A 95 -14.47 3.18 -14.19
CA GLU A 95 -15.42 3.85 -15.09
C GLU A 95 -14.81 4.13 -16.47
N VAL A 96 -13.51 4.43 -16.54
CA VAL A 96 -12.80 4.68 -17.81
C VAL A 96 -12.00 3.48 -18.31
N LYS A 97 -12.23 2.30 -17.73
CA LYS A 97 -11.64 1.00 -18.11
C LYS A 97 -10.10 0.95 -18.03
N ILE A 98 -9.50 1.76 -17.15
CA ILE A 98 -8.07 1.65 -16.85
C ILE A 98 -7.89 0.57 -15.79
N GLN A 99 -7.08 -0.45 -16.10
CA GLN A 99 -6.86 -1.59 -15.22
C GLN A 99 -5.70 -1.32 -14.24
N ALA A 100 -5.60 -2.11 -13.16
CA ALA A 100 -4.52 -1.95 -12.18
C ALA A 100 -3.14 -2.16 -12.81
N GLU A 101 -3.04 -3.04 -13.80
CA GLU A 101 -1.81 -3.37 -14.54
C GLU A 101 -1.29 -2.19 -15.39
N ASP A 102 -2.12 -1.18 -15.64
CA ASP A 102 -1.70 0.05 -16.31
C ASP A 102 -1.12 1.08 -15.34
N ILE A 103 -1.33 0.92 -14.04
CA ILE A 103 -1.14 1.96 -13.04
C ILE A 103 0.07 1.64 -12.16
N VAL A 104 0.83 2.67 -11.79
CA VAL A 104 1.62 2.71 -10.56
C VAL A 104 1.15 3.91 -9.73
N PRO A 105 0.68 3.73 -8.49
CA PRO A 105 0.39 4.85 -7.61
C PRO A 105 1.68 5.35 -6.94
N TRP A 106 1.77 6.66 -6.71
CA TRP A 106 2.86 7.29 -5.99
C TRP A 106 2.41 8.53 -5.20
N ASN A 107 3.28 9.08 -4.36
CA ASN A 107 3.03 10.31 -3.60
C ASN A 107 4.11 11.38 -3.87
N ALA A 108 3.68 12.64 -3.90
CA ALA A 108 4.55 13.79 -4.07
C ALA A 108 5.61 13.88 -2.97
N TYR A 109 5.21 13.58 -1.74
CA TYR A 109 6.11 13.32 -0.62
C TYR A 109 5.89 11.88 -0.15
N PRO A 110 6.84 10.95 -0.36
CA PRO A 110 6.59 9.52 -0.20
C PRO A 110 6.59 9.01 1.25
N TRP A 111 7.05 9.81 2.20
CA TRP A 111 7.03 9.47 3.63
C TRP A 111 5.72 9.92 4.28
N TYR A 112 5.22 9.13 5.23
CA TYR A 112 4.03 9.50 5.97
C TYR A 112 4.30 10.71 6.85
N ILE A 113 3.52 11.77 6.66
CA ILE A 113 3.46 12.91 7.56
C ILE A 113 2.01 13.23 7.83
N ASN A 114 1.61 13.30 9.10
CA ASN A 114 0.23 13.59 9.47
C ASN A 114 -0.12 15.09 9.33
N ARG A 115 0.41 15.74 8.30
CA ARG A 115 0.20 17.16 7.94
C ARG A 115 0.51 17.37 6.47
N LYS A 116 0.13 18.54 5.95
CA LYS A 116 0.53 18.96 4.61
C LYS A 116 2.08 19.05 4.50
N PRO A 117 2.69 18.54 3.42
CA PRO A 117 4.11 18.76 3.15
C PRO A 117 4.44 20.25 2.98
N THR A 118 5.58 20.68 3.50
CA THR A 118 6.17 22.00 3.28
C THR A 118 6.80 22.08 1.88
N PRO A 119 7.08 23.29 1.37
CA PRO A 119 7.80 23.46 0.10
C PRO A 119 9.15 22.73 0.04
N SER A 120 9.89 22.69 1.16
CA SER A 120 11.18 21.99 1.25
C SER A 120 11.00 20.47 1.17
N GLU A 121 9.98 19.92 1.85
CA GLU A 121 9.65 18.50 1.76
C GLU A 121 9.21 18.10 0.35
N LEU A 122 8.43 18.94 -0.34
CA LEU A 122 8.10 18.71 -1.75
C LEU A 122 9.33 18.77 -2.66
N GLU A 123 10.30 19.63 -2.35
CA GLU A 123 11.58 19.67 -3.06
C GLU A 123 12.38 18.37 -2.87
N VAL A 124 12.39 17.81 -1.65
CA VAL A 124 12.99 16.48 -1.36
C VAL A 124 12.26 15.38 -2.14
N GLY A 125 10.94 15.45 -2.25
CA GLY A 125 10.10 14.50 -3.00
C GLY A 125 10.38 14.43 -4.52
N THR A 126 11.09 15.41 -5.09
CA THR A 126 11.42 15.44 -6.53
C THR A 126 12.31 14.28 -6.96
N LEU A 127 13.32 13.91 -6.17
CA LEU A 127 14.24 12.82 -6.51
C LEU A 127 13.55 11.44 -6.45
N PRO A 128 12.76 11.13 -5.41
CA PRO A 128 11.89 9.95 -5.40
C PRO A 128 10.98 9.86 -6.61
N LEU A 129 10.24 10.93 -6.94
CA LEU A 129 9.34 10.91 -8.08
C LEU A 129 10.10 10.69 -9.41
N LYS A 130 11.24 11.35 -9.60
CA LYS A 130 12.09 11.17 -10.79
C LYS A 130 12.57 9.73 -10.91
N THR A 131 13.02 9.13 -9.81
CA THR A 131 13.52 7.74 -9.81
C THR A 131 12.41 6.75 -10.15
N ILE A 132 11.20 6.97 -9.64
CA ILE A 132 10.03 6.17 -10.04
C ILE A 132 9.76 6.31 -11.53
N ILE A 133 9.76 7.52 -12.09
CA ILE A 133 9.56 7.73 -13.53
C ILE A 133 10.60 6.98 -14.37
N ASP A 134 11.87 6.96 -13.92
CA ASP A 134 12.93 6.24 -14.63
C ASP A 134 12.72 4.72 -14.65
N LEU A 135 12.10 4.17 -13.59
CA LEU A 135 11.76 2.74 -13.48
C LEU A 135 10.54 2.33 -14.31
N LEU A 136 9.83 3.27 -14.94
CA LEU A 136 8.61 3.00 -15.71
C LEU A 136 8.85 3.21 -17.21
N PRO A 137 9.46 2.23 -17.91
CA PRO A 137 9.85 2.39 -19.32
C PRO A 137 8.65 2.59 -20.27
N LYS A 138 7.45 2.13 -19.89
CA LYS A 138 6.22 2.26 -20.69
C LYS A 138 5.35 3.44 -20.29
N LEU A 139 5.80 4.29 -19.36
CA LEU A 139 5.04 5.43 -18.87
C LEU A 139 4.75 6.41 -20.00
N CYS A 140 3.47 6.77 -20.15
CA CYS A 140 3.03 7.83 -21.07
C CYS A 140 2.08 8.83 -20.41
N VAL A 141 1.38 8.46 -19.33
CA VAL A 141 0.46 9.36 -18.61
C VAL A 141 0.92 9.57 -17.17
N VAL A 142 0.93 10.83 -16.71
CA VAL A 142 1.14 11.18 -15.30
C VAL A 142 -0.09 11.95 -14.81
N MET A 143 -0.89 11.31 -13.95
CA MET A 143 -2.02 11.97 -13.30
C MET A 143 -1.59 12.63 -12.00
N LEU A 144 -1.88 13.93 -11.86
CA LEU A 144 -1.44 14.76 -10.73
C LEU A 144 -2.65 15.18 -9.90
N HIS A 145 -2.89 14.48 -8.78
CA HIS A 145 -4.08 14.64 -7.94
C HIS A 145 -3.87 15.70 -6.85
N GLY A 146 -4.44 16.90 -7.06
CA GLY A 146 -4.39 17.99 -6.09
C GLY A 146 -3.17 18.91 -6.21
N GLY A 147 -3.07 19.91 -5.32
CA GLY A 147 -2.11 21.01 -5.45
C GLY A 147 -0.65 20.57 -5.29
N GLU A 148 -0.37 19.68 -4.35
CA GLU A 148 0.99 19.24 -4.03
C GLU A 148 1.56 18.32 -5.10
N ALA A 149 0.73 17.45 -5.70
CA ALA A 149 1.12 16.65 -6.85
C ALA A 149 1.51 17.54 -8.06
N LYS A 150 0.75 18.62 -8.28
CA LYS A 150 1.06 19.61 -9.33
C LYS A 150 2.34 20.39 -9.01
N ASP A 151 2.56 20.77 -7.76
CA ASP A 151 3.76 21.50 -7.33
C ASP A 151 5.02 20.64 -7.49
N VAL A 152 5.03 19.40 -6.97
CA VAL A 152 6.21 18.52 -7.12
C VAL A 152 6.54 18.25 -8.59
N TRP A 153 5.53 18.14 -9.46
CA TRP A 153 5.74 18.00 -10.90
C TRP A 153 6.42 19.22 -11.52
N LYS A 154 5.98 20.43 -11.14
CA LYS A 154 6.62 21.68 -11.60
C LYS A 154 8.08 21.77 -11.11
N ARG A 155 8.35 21.39 -9.85
CA ARG A 155 9.70 21.36 -9.29
C ARG A 155 10.59 20.34 -10.01
N LEU A 156 10.07 19.14 -10.25
CA LEU A 156 10.75 18.08 -10.98
C LEU A 156 11.13 18.52 -12.40
N LYS A 157 10.20 19.12 -13.16
CA LYS A 157 10.51 19.63 -14.51
C LYS A 157 11.57 20.73 -14.53
N ARG A 158 11.59 21.59 -13.50
CA ARG A 158 12.61 22.64 -13.34
C ARG A 158 13.98 22.06 -13.00
N LYS A 159 14.01 21.04 -12.15
CA LYS A 159 15.24 20.40 -11.66
C LYS A 159 15.84 19.40 -12.66
N TYR A 160 14.99 18.73 -13.42
CA TYR A 160 15.35 17.68 -14.39
C TYR A 160 14.72 17.98 -15.77
N PRO A 161 15.07 19.10 -16.42
CA PRO A 161 14.48 19.50 -17.70
C PRO A 161 14.74 18.49 -18.84
N GLU A 162 15.80 17.69 -18.73
CA GLU A 162 16.13 16.62 -19.67
C GLU A 162 15.07 15.53 -19.74
N MET A 163 14.32 15.25 -18.66
CA MET A 163 13.28 14.23 -18.65
C MET A 163 12.20 14.54 -19.71
N SER A 164 11.83 15.81 -19.85
CA SER A 164 10.82 16.24 -20.82
C SER A 164 11.30 16.12 -22.28
N ARG A 165 12.61 15.96 -22.50
CA ARG A 165 13.20 15.77 -23.83
C ARG A 165 13.32 14.30 -24.22
N LEU A 166 13.46 13.41 -23.23
CA LEU A 166 13.71 11.98 -23.45
C LEU A 166 12.41 11.19 -23.67
N ARG A 167 11.32 11.61 -23.05
CA ARG A 167 10.02 10.93 -23.15
C ARG A 167 8.89 11.96 -23.18
N GLU A 168 8.03 11.87 -24.19
CA GLU A 168 6.77 12.61 -24.20
C GLU A 168 5.83 12.02 -23.14
N LEU A 169 5.59 12.78 -22.07
CA LEU A 169 4.70 12.40 -20.97
C LEU A 169 3.49 13.33 -20.93
N TYR A 170 2.30 12.75 -21.01
CA TYR A 170 1.04 13.46 -20.83
C TYR A 170 0.78 13.70 -19.34
N ALA A 171 1.17 14.87 -18.84
CA ALA A 171 0.84 15.30 -17.50
C ALA A 171 -0.62 15.82 -17.45
N ILE A 172 -1.48 15.14 -16.70
CA ILE A 172 -2.90 15.51 -16.52
C ILE A 172 -3.08 16.02 -15.10
N GLU A 173 -3.29 17.33 -14.97
CA GLU A 173 -3.58 17.96 -13.70
C GLU A 173 -5.06 17.80 -13.32
N THR A 174 -5.33 17.30 -12.11
CA THR A 174 -6.70 17.06 -11.65
C THR A 174 -6.93 17.44 -10.19
N TYR A 175 -8.18 17.51 -9.76
CA TYR A 175 -8.52 17.69 -8.35
C TYR A 175 -8.24 16.39 -7.56
N HIS A 176 -7.99 16.53 -6.26
CA HIS A 176 -7.89 15.36 -5.39
C HIS A 176 -9.28 14.71 -5.27
N THR A 177 -9.35 13.38 -5.19
CA THR A 177 -10.61 12.62 -5.03
C THR A 177 -11.26 12.78 -3.64
N SER A 178 -10.65 13.56 -2.73
CA SER A 178 -11.17 13.71 -1.37
C SER A 178 -12.37 14.65 -1.35
N PRO A 179 -13.36 14.45 -0.47
CA PRO A 179 -14.51 15.37 -0.35
C PRO A 179 -14.11 16.83 -0.12
N GLN A 180 -12.94 17.05 0.50
CA GLN A 180 -12.43 18.38 0.80
C GLN A 180 -12.12 19.20 -0.46
N ALA A 181 -11.73 18.55 -1.56
CA ALA A 181 -11.38 19.24 -2.81
C ALA A 181 -12.59 19.95 -3.46
N PHE A 182 -13.81 19.48 -3.15
CA PHE A 182 -15.07 20.04 -3.66
C PHE A 182 -15.76 20.97 -2.67
N ARG A 183 -15.13 21.32 -1.55
CA ARG A 183 -15.72 22.31 -0.63
C ARG A 183 -15.57 23.70 -1.25
N HIS A 184 -16.70 24.27 -1.66
CA HIS A 184 -16.80 25.62 -2.18
C HIS A 184 -18.19 26.18 -1.85
N LYS A 185 -18.29 27.51 -1.67
CA LYS A 185 -19.57 28.17 -1.34
C LYS A 185 -20.56 28.09 -2.50
N ASP A 186 -20.07 28.28 -3.71
CA ASP A 186 -20.87 28.22 -4.94
C ASP A 186 -21.09 26.75 -5.40
N PRO A 187 -22.35 26.29 -5.53
CA PRO A 187 -22.69 24.99 -6.11
C PRO A 187 -22.17 24.76 -7.53
N LEU A 188 -22.15 25.77 -8.40
CA LEU A 188 -21.70 25.63 -9.78
C LEU A 188 -20.20 25.33 -9.83
N GLU A 189 -19.39 26.03 -9.03
CA GLU A 189 -17.98 25.71 -8.90
C GLU A 189 -17.74 24.30 -8.35
N ARG A 190 -18.58 23.81 -7.42
CA ARG A 190 -18.47 22.42 -6.93
C ARG A 190 -18.70 21.42 -8.07
N GLU A 191 -19.67 21.68 -8.93
CA GLU A 191 -19.97 20.82 -10.07
C GLU A 191 -18.87 20.89 -11.12
N ARG A 192 -18.41 22.09 -11.49
CA ARG A 192 -17.27 22.29 -12.40
C ARG A 192 -16.04 21.48 -11.97
N ARG A 193 -15.74 21.44 -10.66
CA ARG A 193 -14.64 20.64 -10.11
C ARG A 193 -14.85 19.14 -10.27
N ARG A 194 -16.08 18.65 -10.12
CA ARG A 194 -16.41 17.22 -10.34
C ARG A 194 -16.31 16.84 -11.80
N THR A 195 -16.84 17.68 -12.69
CA THR A 195 -16.73 17.48 -14.15
C THR A 195 -15.26 17.46 -14.57
N GLN A 196 -14.45 18.43 -14.13
CA GLN A 196 -13.01 18.46 -14.43
C GLN A 196 -12.29 17.20 -13.93
N LEU A 197 -12.65 16.70 -12.74
CA LEU A 197 -12.09 15.45 -12.23
C LEU A 197 -12.43 14.28 -13.16
N ALA A 198 -13.71 14.08 -13.49
CA ALA A 198 -14.16 13.02 -14.37
C ALA A 198 -13.51 13.11 -15.77
N ASP A 199 -13.48 14.30 -16.37
CA ASP A 199 -12.85 14.55 -17.67
C ASP A 199 -11.35 14.23 -17.66
N SER A 200 -10.67 14.45 -16.53
CA SER A 200 -9.25 14.12 -16.39
C SER A 200 -9.00 12.60 -16.47
N PHE A 201 -9.85 11.78 -15.84
CA PHE A 201 -9.78 10.32 -15.96
C PHE A 201 -10.15 9.85 -17.37
N LYS A 202 -11.19 10.45 -17.97
CA LYS A 202 -11.59 10.12 -19.34
C LYS A 202 -10.44 10.37 -20.32
N LYS A 203 -9.79 11.54 -20.22
CA LYS A 203 -8.61 11.89 -21.03
C LYS A 203 -7.46 10.90 -20.83
N ALA A 204 -7.20 10.46 -19.60
CA ALA A 204 -6.19 9.44 -19.34
C ALA A 204 -6.54 8.12 -20.06
N GLY A 205 -7.80 7.69 -20.00
CA GLY A 205 -8.28 6.50 -20.69
C GLY A 205 -8.15 6.60 -22.20
N GLU A 206 -8.53 7.74 -22.79
CA GLU A 206 -8.38 8.02 -24.23
C GLU A 206 -6.92 7.93 -24.68
N ILE A 207 -5.98 8.50 -23.92
CA ILE A 207 -4.55 8.43 -24.24
C ILE A 207 -4.06 6.98 -24.20
N LEU A 208 -4.39 6.23 -23.14
CA LEU A 208 -3.99 4.82 -23.00
C LEU A 208 -4.59 3.91 -24.08
N GLN A 209 -5.80 4.19 -24.55
CA GLN A 209 -6.49 3.44 -25.60
C GLN A 209 -6.04 3.82 -27.01
N SER A 210 -5.59 5.07 -27.22
CA SER A 210 -5.11 5.53 -28.52
C SER A 210 -3.86 4.80 -29.01
N GLY A 211 -3.19 4.04 -28.14
CA GLY A 211 -2.07 3.19 -28.50
C GLY A 211 -0.84 3.94 -28.96
N LYS A 212 -0.81 5.29 -28.95
CA LYS A 212 0.37 6.09 -29.26
C LYS A 212 1.48 5.72 -28.28
N PRO A 213 2.51 4.97 -28.71
CA PRO A 213 3.66 4.71 -27.87
C PRO A 213 4.38 6.05 -27.65
N SER A 214 5.12 6.17 -26.55
CA SER A 214 6.20 7.15 -26.50
C SER A 214 7.04 6.99 -27.77
N VAL A 215 7.23 8.06 -28.55
CA VAL A 215 7.85 8.02 -29.89
C VAL A 215 9.32 7.54 -29.86
N PHE A 216 9.88 7.28 -28.68
CA PHE A 216 11.21 6.72 -28.48
C PHE A 216 11.14 5.28 -27.93
N SER A 217 10.83 4.34 -28.81
CA SER A 217 11.19 2.92 -28.63
C SER A 217 12.69 2.73 -28.92
N THR A 218 13.54 3.34 -28.11
CA THR A 218 14.94 2.92 -28.01
C THR A 218 15.26 2.77 -26.53
N THR A 219 15.21 1.53 -26.08
CA THR A 219 15.79 1.07 -24.81
C THR A 219 17.22 1.60 -24.73
N PRO A 220 17.60 2.43 -23.74
CA PRO A 220 19.00 2.57 -23.40
C PRO A 220 19.46 1.23 -22.83
N ASP A 221 20.58 0.70 -23.32
CA ASP A 221 21.21 -0.50 -22.78
C ASP A 221 21.35 -0.36 -21.25
N LEU A 222 20.60 -1.17 -20.52
CA LEU A 222 20.84 -1.37 -19.10
C LEU A 222 22.18 -2.11 -18.97
N PRO A 223 23.06 -1.71 -18.03
CA PRO A 223 24.28 -2.45 -17.76
C PRO A 223 23.92 -3.90 -17.40
N LYS A 224 24.46 -4.84 -18.16
CA LYS A 224 24.33 -6.28 -17.89
C LYS A 224 24.95 -6.56 -16.53
N ILE A 225 24.10 -6.84 -15.54
CA ILE A 225 24.54 -7.45 -14.29
C ILE A 225 24.84 -8.91 -14.62
N HIS A 226 26.12 -9.25 -14.68
CA HIS A 226 26.56 -10.63 -14.76
C HIS A 226 26.20 -11.34 -13.46
N THR A 227 25.14 -12.13 -13.47
CA THR A 227 24.96 -13.21 -12.50
C THR A 227 25.56 -14.46 -13.13
N SER A 228 26.71 -14.87 -12.60
CA SER A 228 27.17 -16.26 -12.72
C SER A 228 26.12 -17.13 -12.06
N ASP A 229 25.39 -17.88 -12.88
CA ASP A 229 25.02 -19.29 -12.67
C ASP A 229 23.85 -19.59 -13.59
N GLY A 230 24.16 -20.33 -14.66
CA GLY A 230 23.20 -20.78 -15.65
C GLY A 230 22.28 -21.82 -15.04
N VAL A 231 21.00 -21.49 -14.91
CA VAL A 231 19.91 -22.46 -14.86
C VAL A 231 18.82 -21.99 -15.80
N ASP A 232 18.67 -22.72 -16.89
CA ASP A 232 17.57 -22.64 -17.84
C ASP A 232 16.29 -23.13 -17.14
N MET A 233 15.29 -22.25 -16.98
CA MET A 233 13.98 -22.59 -16.41
C MET A 233 12.90 -22.18 -17.42
N GLY A 234 12.37 -23.20 -18.09
CA GLY A 234 11.37 -23.09 -19.14
C GLY A 234 10.04 -22.47 -18.69
N ALA A 235 9.36 -21.88 -19.68
CA ALA A 235 7.94 -21.53 -19.78
C ALA A 235 7.19 -21.18 -18.47
N GLU A 236 6.93 -19.88 -18.27
CA GLU A 236 6.02 -19.35 -17.24
C GLU A 236 4.56 -19.86 -17.45
N PRO A 237 3.83 -20.21 -16.37
CA PRO A 237 2.42 -20.59 -16.45
C PRO A 237 1.55 -19.37 -16.77
N ARG A 238 0.46 -19.58 -17.53
CA ARG A 238 -0.48 -18.53 -17.92
C ARG A 238 -1.60 -18.43 -16.88
N ILE A 239 -2.20 -17.25 -16.78
CA ILE A 239 -3.37 -16.94 -15.91
C ILE A 239 -4.58 -17.88 -16.18
N SER A 240 -4.60 -18.60 -17.31
CA SER A 240 -5.59 -19.65 -17.62
C SER A 240 -5.55 -20.87 -16.69
N ASP A 241 -4.51 -21.00 -15.87
CA ASP A 241 -4.26 -22.23 -15.10
C ASP A 241 -4.78 -22.16 -13.65
N ILE A 242 -5.61 -21.16 -13.33
CA ILE A 242 -6.32 -21.04 -12.04
C ILE A 242 -7.58 -21.94 -12.09
N PRO A 243 -7.75 -22.94 -11.20
CA PRO A 243 -8.94 -23.78 -11.18
C PRO A 243 -10.20 -22.95 -10.86
N VAL A 244 -11.18 -22.99 -11.77
CA VAL A 244 -12.49 -22.29 -11.69
C VAL A 244 -13.43 -22.86 -10.60
N ASN A 245 -13.01 -23.89 -9.86
CA ASN A 245 -13.87 -24.65 -8.96
C ASN A 245 -13.79 -24.16 -7.50
N MET A 246 -14.16 -22.91 -7.24
CA MET A 246 -14.49 -22.45 -5.88
C MET A 246 -15.61 -21.40 -5.81
N ILE A 247 -16.42 -21.26 -6.87
CA ILE A 247 -17.75 -20.65 -6.74
C ILE A 247 -18.70 -21.74 -6.25
N ARG A 248 -18.80 -21.91 -4.92
CA ARG A 248 -19.88 -22.72 -4.35
C ARG A 248 -21.19 -21.93 -4.49
N GLU A 249 -22.09 -22.46 -5.32
CA GLU A 249 -23.51 -22.13 -5.32
C GLU A 249 -24.08 -22.16 -3.90
N VAL A 250 -24.72 -21.06 -3.48
CA VAL A 250 -25.63 -21.08 -2.34
C VAL A 250 -27.04 -20.95 -2.89
N LYS A 251 -27.72 -22.10 -3.03
CA LYS A 251 -29.15 -22.18 -3.27
C LYS A 251 -29.89 -21.72 -2.02
N HIS A 252 -30.80 -20.76 -2.17
CA HIS A 252 -31.82 -20.42 -1.18
C HIS A 252 -32.81 -21.58 -1.06
N VAL A 253 -32.92 -22.16 0.13
CA VAL A 253 -34.14 -22.83 0.59
C VAL A 253 -34.33 -22.41 2.05
N GLY A 254 -35.42 -21.70 2.31
CA GLY A 254 -35.80 -21.29 3.65
C GLY A 254 -36.55 -22.40 4.37
N GLU A 255 -36.28 -22.55 5.67
CA GLU A 255 -37.25 -23.01 6.64
C GLU A 255 -37.01 -22.23 7.94
N ALA A 256 -38.08 -21.58 8.40
CA ALA A 256 -38.08 -20.68 9.53
C ALA A 256 -38.07 -21.47 10.84
N VAL A 257 -37.12 -21.15 11.72
CA VAL A 257 -37.28 -21.37 13.16
C VAL A 257 -37.15 -20.02 13.84
N MET A 258 -38.30 -19.52 14.28
CA MET A 258 -38.42 -18.35 15.17
C MET A 258 -37.69 -18.62 16.48
N THR A 259 -36.85 -17.68 16.94
CA THR A 259 -36.95 -17.13 18.30
C THR A 259 -35.97 -15.97 18.57
N TYR A 260 -36.56 -14.91 19.13
CA TYR A 260 -36.03 -13.73 19.82
C TYR A 260 -35.20 -12.69 19.02
N GLU A 261 -35.94 -11.69 18.51
CA GLU A 261 -35.44 -10.33 18.29
C GLU A 261 -34.84 -9.75 19.59
N GLY A 262 -33.62 -9.22 19.49
CA GLY A 262 -32.91 -8.60 20.61
C GLY A 262 -31.56 -8.00 20.25
N GLN A 263 -31.54 -7.05 19.33
CA GLN A 263 -30.52 -5.99 19.17
C GLN A 263 -29.01 -6.34 19.02
N LYS A 264 -28.54 -6.02 17.81
CA LYS A 264 -27.28 -5.32 17.45
C LYS A 264 -26.00 -6.15 17.24
N ASN A 265 -25.77 -6.46 15.96
CA ASN A 265 -24.50 -6.20 15.30
C ASN A 265 -24.04 -4.76 15.58
N GLN A 266 -23.17 -4.56 16.57
CA GLN A 266 -22.42 -3.32 16.72
C GLN A 266 -21.10 -3.43 15.96
N ASN A 267 -20.87 -2.47 15.08
CA ASN A 267 -19.60 -2.20 14.40
C ASN A 267 -18.40 -2.42 15.34
N ILE A 268 -17.56 -3.41 15.05
CA ILE A 268 -16.30 -3.64 15.78
C ILE A 268 -15.42 -2.38 15.73
N SER A 269 -15.51 -1.57 14.65
CA SER A 269 -14.84 -0.27 14.51
C SER A 269 -15.35 0.80 15.49
N GLU A 270 -16.63 0.77 15.81
CA GLU A 270 -17.25 1.69 16.78
C GLU A 270 -16.97 1.22 18.21
N GLY A 271 -16.96 -0.09 18.45
CA GLY A 271 -16.50 -0.69 19.71
C GLY A 271 -15.02 -0.41 19.99
N VAL A 272 -14.15 -0.47 18.97
CA VAL A 272 -12.74 -0.09 19.09
C VAL A 272 -12.58 1.41 19.33
N ARG A 273 -13.32 2.27 18.63
CA ARG A 273 -13.30 3.73 18.88
C ARG A 273 -13.78 4.08 20.30
N LYS A 274 -14.89 3.49 20.74
CA LYS A 274 -15.41 3.62 22.11
C LYS A 274 -14.43 3.07 23.15
N SER A 275 -13.66 2.03 22.82
CA SER A 275 -12.65 1.50 23.74
C SER A 275 -11.46 2.45 23.98
N TRP A 276 -11.21 3.42 23.10
CA TRP A 276 -10.20 4.47 23.31
C TRP A 276 -10.70 5.65 24.15
N GLU A 277 -12.03 5.79 24.29
CA GLU A 277 -12.66 6.78 25.18
C GLU A 277 -12.60 6.33 26.65
N ASN A 278 -12.39 5.04 26.91
CA ASN A 278 -12.12 4.52 28.25
C ASN A 278 -10.66 4.81 28.67
N PRO A 279 -10.42 5.63 29.70
CA PRO A 279 -9.07 6.01 30.13
C PRO A 279 -8.22 4.82 30.56
N GLU A 280 -8.78 3.82 31.25
CA GLU A 280 -8.05 2.63 31.69
C GLU A 280 -7.64 1.73 30.51
N VAL A 281 -8.51 1.59 29.51
CA VAL A 281 -8.21 0.81 28.30
C VAL A 281 -7.15 1.53 27.47
N ARG A 282 -7.20 2.86 27.39
CA ARG A 282 -6.18 3.69 26.76
C ARG A 282 -4.84 3.61 27.49
N GLU A 283 -4.83 3.61 28.82
CA GLU A 283 -3.64 3.40 29.67
C GLU A 283 -3.02 2.02 29.40
N LYS A 284 -3.82 0.96 29.49
CA LYS A 284 -3.39 -0.44 29.24
C LYS A 284 -2.92 -0.70 27.80
N ARG A 285 -3.43 0.06 26.82
CA ARG A 285 -3.01 -0.02 25.41
C ARG A 285 -1.73 0.75 25.10
N ARG A 286 -1.37 1.76 25.91
CA ARG A 286 -0.10 2.51 25.80
C ARG A 286 1.09 1.73 26.37
N GLN A 287 0.85 0.71 27.19
CA GLN A 287 1.89 -0.15 27.73
C GLN A 287 2.33 -1.18 26.66
N HIS A 288 3.30 -0.79 25.84
CA HIS A 288 4.06 -1.73 25.01
C HIS A 288 4.94 -2.58 25.93
N HIS A 289 4.71 -3.89 25.93
CA HIS A 289 5.51 -4.82 26.72
C HIS A 289 6.62 -5.35 25.83
N ALA A 290 7.86 -5.01 26.17
CA ALA A 290 9.03 -5.66 25.58
C ALA A 290 9.07 -7.14 26.00
N VAL A 291 9.73 -7.97 25.21
CA VAL A 291 9.86 -9.40 25.49
C VAL A 291 11.31 -9.83 25.39
N ARG A 292 11.74 -10.65 26.34
CA ARG A 292 13.01 -11.39 26.27
C ARG A 292 12.72 -12.79 25.74
N VAL A 293 13.58 -13.29 24.86
CA VAL A 293 13.39 -14.61 24.25
C VAL A 293 14.64 -15.44 24.37
N HIS A 294 14.48 -16.68 24.84
CA HIS A 294 15.51 -17.72 24.79
C HIS A 294 15.10 -18.79 23.77
N ARG A 295 16.03 -19.26 22.95
CA ARG A 295 15.85 -20.42 22.06
C ARG A 295 16.62 -21.59 22.65
N ASN A 296 15.92 -22.66 23.01
CA ASN A 296 16.50 -23.85 23.65
C ASN A 296 17.40 -23.48 24.85
N GLY A 297 16.93 -22.56 25.71
CA GLY A 297 17.67 -22.09 26.88
C GLY A 297 18.78 -21.06 26.61
N THR A 298 19.09 -20.73 25.35
CA THR A 298 20.09 -19.71 25.00
C THR A 298 19.41 -18.38 24.69
N LEU A 299 19.84 -17.29 25.32
CA LEU A 299 19.28 -15.95 25.05
C LEU A 299 19.50 -15.57 23.58
N VAL A 300 18.41 -15.29 22.87
CA VAL A 300 18.46 -14.84 21.46
C VAL A 300 18.18 -13.34 21.32
N GLY A 301 17.62 -12.70 22.35
CA GLY A 301 17.54 -11.24 22.42
C GLY A 301 16.37 -10.71 23.25
N GLU A 302 16.37 -9.38 23.41
CA GLU A 302 15.25 -8.61 23.92
C GLU A 302 14.65 -7.77 22.77
N PHE A 303 13.33 -7.77 22.66
CA PHE A 303 12.60 -7.18 21.55
C PHE A 303 11.58 -6.18 22.07
N SER A 304 11.38 -5.07 21.35
CA SER A 304 10.45 -4.01 21.76
C SER A 304 8.98 -4.47 21.76
N SER A 305 8.68 -5.58 21.09
CA SER A 305 7.36 -6.22 21.12
C SER A 305 7.42 -7.70 20.73
N LEU A 306 6.39 -8.45 21.13
CA LEU A 306 6.20 -9.84 20.72
C LEU A 306 6.09 -10.02 19.19
N TYR A 307 5.47 -9.07 18.50
CA TYR A 307 5.39 -9.10 17.04
C TYR A 307 6.78 -8.98 16.41
N GLN A 308 7.62 -8.08 16.92
CA GLN A 308 8.99 -7.91 16.45
C GLN A 308 9.83 -9.17 16.70
N ALA A 309 9.67 -9.80 17.88
CA ALA A 309 10.34 -11.06 18.18
C ALA A 309 9.94 -12.18 17.21
N PHE A 310 8.63 -12.34 16.94
CA PHE A 310 8.16 -13.34 15.97
C PHE A 310 8.70 -13.07 14.56
N LYS A 311 8.78 -11.80 14.14
CA LYS A 311 9.28 -11.43 12.82
C LYS A 311 10.79 -11.63 12.67
N ILE A 312 11.59 -11.26 13.68
CA ILE A 312 13.06 -11.36 13.62
C ILE A 312 13.53 -12.81 13.78
N LEU A 313 12.83 -13.60 14.59
CA LEU A 313 13.14 -15.01 14.81
C LEU A 313 12.51 -15.94 13.77
N ASP A 314 11.92 -15.39 12.71
CA ASP A 314 11.24 -16.10 11.63
C ASP A 314 10.18 -17.12 12.12
N LEU A 315 9.43 -16.72 13.13
CA LEU A 315 8.33 -17.48 13.70
C LEU A 315 7.01 -17.15 12.97
N PRO A 316 6.02 -18.05 12.97
CA PRO A 316 4.75 -17.85 12.28
C PRO A 316 3.96 -16.68 12.89
N VAL A 317 4.10 -15.51 12.27
CA VAL A 317 3.50 -14.24 12.72
C VAL A 317 1.99 -14.34 12.85
N SER A 318 1.31 -15.16 12.05
CA SER A 318 -0.14 -15.41 12.19
C SER A 318 -0.55 -15.90 13.59
N LYS A 319 0.35 -16.58 14.32
CA LYS A 319 0.09 -17.09 15.67
C LYS A 319 0.36 -16.07 16.78
N HIS A 320 1.03 -14.94 16.48
CA HIS A 320 1.52 -14.03 17.51
C HIS A 320 0.38 -13.38 18.33
N ILE A 321 -0.78 -13.10 17.74
CA ILE A 321 -1.90 -12.45 18.45
C ILE A 321 -2.47 -13.38 19.52
N THR A 322 -2.80 -14.61 19.13
CA THR A 322 -3.34 -15.63 20.05
C THR A 322 -2.30 -15.99 21.11
N PHE A 323 -1.03 -16.08 20.73
CA PHE A 323 0.07 -16.32 21.66
C PHE A 323 0.24 -15.16 22.66
N ARG A 324 0.13 -13.90 22.20
CA ARG A 324 0.21 -12.69 23.04
C ARG A 324 -0.82 -12.69 24.16
N ILE A 325 -2.04 -13.11 23.86
CA ILE A 325 -3.14 -13.14 24.84
C ILE A 325 -2.76 -14.07 26.00
N LYS A 326 -2.24 -15.27 25.67
CA LYS A 326 -1.80 -16.24 26.67
C LYS A 326 -0.57 -15.76 27.42
N LEU A 327 0.45 -15.27 26.71
CA LEU A 327 1.69 -14.77 27.31
C LEU A 327 1.43 -13.66 28.34
N LYS A 328 0.48 -12.75 28.07
CA LYS A 328 0.09 -11.68 29.02
C LYS A 328 -0.56 -12.19 30.31
N GLN A 329 -1.14 -13.38 30.32
CA GLN A 329 -1.78 -13.95 31.51
C GLN A 329 -0.77 -14.61 32.45
N VAL A 330 0.25 -15.26 31.89
CA VAL A 330 1.24 -16.02 32.64
C VAL A 330 2.58 -15.30 32.83
N GLY A 331 2.87 -14.26 32.03
CA GLY A 331 4.12 -13.50 32.10
C GLY A 331 5.28 -14.16 31.36
N ASN A 332 5.37 -15.49 31.41
CA ASN A 332 6.30 -16.31 30.63
C ASN A 332 5.56 -17.46 29.92
N LEU A 333 5.92 -17.75 28.67
CA LEU A 333 5.29 -18.83 27.90
C LEU A 333 6.22 -19.39 26.80
N PRO A 334 6.41 -20.71 26.72
CA PRO A 334 7.15 -21.33 25.62
C PRO A 334 6.32 -21.36 24.32
N PHE A 335 7.01 -21.26 23.19
CA PHE A 335 6.47 -21.42 21.86
C PHE A 335 7.31 -22.40 21.06
N SER A 336 6.74 -23.55 20.71
CA SER A 336 7.43 -24.57 19.91
C SER A 336 7.25 -24.29 18.42
N TYR A 337 8.36 -24.26 17.67
CA TYR A 337 8.35 -24.12 16.22
C TYR A 337 9.54 -24.87 15.60
N GLY A 338 9.26 -25.76 14.64
CA GLY A 338 10.26 -26.69 14.13
C GLY A 338 10.78 -27.60 15.24
N ASN A 339 12.11 -27.69 15.37
CA ASN A 339 12.79 -28.46 16.42
C ASN A 339 13.17 -27.61 17.64
N ASP A 340 12.74 -26.35 17.67
CA ASP A 340 13.15 -25.37 18.66
C ASP A 340 12.00 -24.98 19.60
N ILE A 341 12.37 -24.68 20.84
CA ILE A 341 11.48 -24.09 21.84
C ILE A 341 11.96 -22.67 22.11
N TYR A 342 11.04 -21.72 21.98
CA TYR A 342 11.29 -20.30 22.23
C TYR A 342 10.57 -19.88 23.51
N ASP A 343 11.32 -19.61 24.57
CA ASP A 343 10.80 -19.16 25.85
C ASP A 343 10.66 -17.64 25.84
N PHE A 344 9.42 -17.15 25.82
CA PHE A 344 9.11 -15.72 25.87
C PHE A 344 8.85 -15.29 27.31
N GLU A 345 9.50 -14.21 27.73
CA GLU A 345 9.28 -13.54 29.02
C GLU A 345 8.89 -12.08 28.77
N ILE A 346 7.79 -11.63 29.39
CA ILE A 346 7.40 -10.22 29.37
C ILE A 346 8.32 -9.44 30.30
N LEU A 347 8.96 -8.41 29.75
CA LEU A 347 9.76 -7.49 30.54
C LEU A 347 8.84 -6.43 31.19
N PRO A 348 9.11 -6.02 32.44
CA PRO A 348 8.40 -4.93 33.06
C PRO A 348 8.54 -3.64 32.23
N PRO A 349 7.51 -2.79 32.17
CA PRO A 349 7.62 -1.48 31.53
C PRO A 349 8.68 -0.66 32.26
N ILE A 350 9.60 -0.04 31.50
CA ILE A 350 10.60 0.92 32.01
C ILE A 350 9.89 2.19 32.46
#